data_AF-A0A9P6XVH0-F1
#
_entry.id   AF-A0A9P6XVH0-F1
#
_cell.length_a   1.000
_cell.length_b   1.000
_cell.length_c   1.000
_cell.angle_alpha   90.00
_cell.angle_beta   90.00
_cell.angle_gamma   90.00
#
_symmetry.space_group_name_H-M   'P 1'
#
loop_
_entity.id
_entity.type
_entity.pdbx_description
1 polymer ?
#
loop_
_entity_poly.entity_id
_entity_poly.type
_entity_poly.pdbx_seq_one_letter_code
_entity_poly.pdbx_strand_id
1 'polypeptide(L)'
;MGRAARQSPAPSPQGGPAPPRHALVSGGGEPRRRFLDWGLFHVEPDFLALWRRYSRALKQRNALLKQGGPSRMLDTWDHELAEAGEPLTSRRQHYLERLQQRTVSLAATLAPQLGIQGLELSPGWRRHELPLADALLLARERDRQAGYTSVGPHRAD
;
A
#
# COMPACT_ATOMS: atom_id res chain seq x y z
N MET A 1 25.65 3.42 -34.38
CA MET A 1 25.00 4.08 -33.23
C MET A 1 23.62 3.46 -33.00
N GLY A 2 23.53 2.43 -32.16
CA GLY A 2 22.25 1.78 -31.84
C GLY A 2 21.51 2.56 -30.76
N ARG A 3 20.33 3.10 -31.07
CA ARG A 3 19.42 3.64 -30.06
C ARG A 3 19.04 2.49 -29.11
N ALA A 4 19.52 2.56 -27.87
CA ALA A 4 18.99 1.74 -26.79
C ALA A 4 17.48 1.99 -26.71
N ALA A 5 16.68 0.99 -27.09
CA ALA A 5 15.25 1.01 -26.89
C ALA A 5 15.01 1.17 -25.38
N ARG A 6 14.59 2.37 -24.96
CA ARG A 6 14.08 2.59 -23.62
C ARG A 6 12.86 1.69 -23.50
N GLN A 7 12.99 0.56 -22.81
CA GLN A 7 11.85 -0.25 -22.43
C GLN A 7 10.95 0.66 -21.60
N SER A 8 9.81 1.04 -22.16
CA SER A 8 8.76 1.73 -21.42
C SER A 8 8.41 0.86 -20.21
N PRO A 9 8.40 1.41 -18.99
CA PRO A 9 8.09 0.61 -17.82
C PRO A 9 6.69 0.01 -17.96
N ALA A 10 6.59 -1.30 -17.73
CA ALA A 10 5.31 -2.01 -17.70
C ALA A 10 4.35 -1.34 -16.70
N PRO A 11 3.06 -1.25 -17.02
CA PRO A 11 2.11 -0.47 -16.25
C PRO A 11 1.95 -1.03 -14.83
N SER A 12 1.91 -0.13 -13.84
CA SER A 12 1.49 -0.46 -12.47
C SER A 12 -0.02 -0.76 -12.41
N PRO A 13 -0.51 -1.44 -11.35
CA PRO A 13 -1.95 -1.61 -11.13
C PRO A 13 -2.71 -0.28 -11.06
N GLN A 14 -1.99 0.83 -10.81
CA GLN A 14 -2.49 2.21 -10.74
C GLN A 14 -2.45 2.95 -12.10
N GLY A 15 -2.04 2.29 -13.19
CA GLY A 15 -2.09 2.84 -14.55
C GLY A 15 -0.95 3.79 -14.94
N GLY A 16 0.18 3.77 -14.21
CA GLY A 16 1.33 4.65 -14.49
C GLY A 16 2.68 3.94 -14.49
N PRO A 17 3.76 4.63 -14.93
CA PRO A 17 5.12 4.10 -14.87
C PRO A 17 5.56 3.85 -13.42
N ALA A 18 6.61 3.04 -13.26
CA ALA A 18 7.29 2.87 -11.98
C ALA A 18 7.70 4.26 -11.41
N PRO A 19 7.61 4.46 -10.08
CA PRO A 19 7.91 5.74 -9.47
C PRO A 19 9.37 6.16 -9.69
N PRO A 20 9.67 7.48 -9.71
CA PRO A 20 11.04 7.96 -9.78
C PRO A 20 11.88 7.41 -8.62
N ARG A 21 13.09 6.89 -8.91
CA ARG A 21 13.93 6.21 -7.91
C ARG A 21 14.30 7.08 -6.71
N HIS A 22 14.56 8.38 -6.92
CA HIS A 22 14.88 9.31 -5.83
C HIS A 22 13.71 9.47 -4.85
N ALA A 23 12.46 9.43 -5.34
CA ALA A 23 11.26 9.60 -4.53
C ALA A 23 11.01 8.43 -3.57
N LEU A 24 11.67 7.28 -3.76
CA LEU A 24 11.62 6.16 -2.82
C LEU A 24 12.33 6.50 -1.51
N VAL A 25 13.40 7.31 -1.59
CA VAL A 25 14.24 7.67 -0.45
C VAL A 25 13.76 8.96 0.20
N SER A 26 13.51 10.00 -0.60
CA SER A 26 13.18 11.34 -0.08
C SER A 26 11.70 11.71 -0.15
N GLY A 27 10.86 10.87 -0.77
CA GLY A 27 9.42 11.10 -0.86
C GLY A 27 8.66 10.59 0.36
N GLY A 28 7.36 10.90 0.41
CA GLY A 28 6.42 10.29 1.36
C GLY A 28 6.11 8.82 1.03
N GLY A 29 5.14 8.23 1.73
CA GLY A 29 4.84 6.80 1.56
C GLY A 29 4.19 6.41 0.23
N GLU A 30 3.60 7.34 -0.53
CA GLU A 30 2.95 6.99 -1.81
C GLU A 30 3.93 6.42 -2.85
N PRO A 31 5.08 7.05 -3.16
CA PRO A 31 6.11 6.44 -4.00
C PRO A 31 6.54 5.04 -3.56
N ARG A 32 6.74 4.80 -2.26
CA ARG A 32 7.14 3.50 -1.72
C ARG A 32 6.04 2.44 -1.87
N ARG A 33 4.80 2.77 -1.52
CA ARG A 33 3.63 1.91 -1.77
C ARG A 33 3.48 1.58 -3.26
N ARG A 34 3.60 2.57 -4.14
CA ARG A 34 3.51 2.37 -5.61
C ARG A 34 4.61 1.45 -6.12
N PHE A 35 5.82 1.55 -5.57
CA PHE A 35 6.92 0.66 -5.93
C PHE A 35 6.65 -0.78 -5.49
N LEU A 36 6.18 -0.99 -4.25
CA LEU A 36 5.79 -2.32 -3.77
C LEU A 36 4.64 -2.92 -4.59
N ASP A 37 3.58 -2.14 -4.83
CA ASP A 37 2.42 -2.58 -5.62
C ASP A 37 2.80 -2.91 -7.07
N TRP A 38 3.75 -2.16 -7.65
CA TRP A 38 4.29 -2.45 -8.97
C TRP A 38 5.05 -3.78 -8.98
N GLY A 39 5.91 -4.04 -8.00
CA GLY A 39 6.62 -5.31 -7.88
C GLY A 39 5.68 -6.50 -7.70
N LEU A 40 4.72 -6.37 -6.78
CA LEU A 40 3.70 -7.37 -6.51
C LEU A 40 2.85 -7.71 -7.72
N PHE A 41 2.46 -6.72 -8.51
CA PHE A 41 1.70 -6.94 -9.73
C PHE A 41 2.41 -7.87 -10.74
N HIS A 42 3.74 -7.87 -10.77
CA HIS A 42 4.50 -8.73 -11.68
C HIS A 42 4.76 -10.14 -11.13
N VAL A 43 4.67 -10.33 -9.81
CA VAL A 43 5.09 -11.58 -9.15
C VAL A 43 3.96 -12.35 -8.48
N GLU A 44 2.83 -11.70 -8.19
CA GLU A 44 1.67 -12.27 -7.49
C GLU A 44 0.42 -12.15 -8.38
N PRO A 45 -0.03 -13.23 -9.05
CA PRO A 45 -1.14 -13.18 -10.01
C PRO A 45 -2.45 -12.61 -9.44
N ASP A 46 -2.76 -12.92 -8.17
CA ASP A 46 -4.00 -12.51 -7.52
C ASP A 46 -3.96 -11.07 -6.98
N PHE A 47 -2.80 -10.42 -6.98
CA PHE A 47 -2.61 -9.11 -6.37
C PHE A 47 -3.49 -8.04 -7.02
N LEU A 48 -3.64 -8.07 -8.35
CA LEU A 48 -4.45 -7.08 -9.06
C LEU A 48 -5.93 -7.15 -8.67
N ALA A 49 -6.48 -8.37 -8.58
CA ALA A 49 -7.88 -8.56 -8.18
C ALA A 49 -8.10 -8.04 -6.75
N LEU A 50 -7.18 -8.37 -5.84
CA LEU A 50 -7.22 -7.93 -4.46
C LEU A 50 -7.11 -6.41 -4.31
N TRP A 51 -6.14 -5.81 -5.00
CA TRP A 51 -5.93 -4.36 -5.01
C TRP A 51 -7.15 -3.62 -5.57
N ARG A 52 -7.81 -4.15 -6.62
CA ARG A 52 -9.04 -3.59 -7.19
C ARG A 52 -10.21 -3.66 -6.21
N ARG A 53 -10.38 -4.78 -5.51
CA ARG A 53 -11.41 -4.95 -4.48
C ARG A 53 -11.23 -3.91 -3.38
N TYR A 54 -10.01 -3.81 -2.83
CA TYR A 54 -9.65 -2.83 -1.82
C TYR A 54 -9.88 -1.38 -2.28
N SER A 55 -9.37 -1.01 -3.46
CA SER A 55 -9.48 0.36 -3.99
C SER A 55 -10.92 0.78 -4.24
N ARG A 56 -11.76 -0.15 -4.70
CA ARG A 56 -13.20 0.09 -4.88
C ARG A 56 -13.88 0.32 -3.53
N ALA A 57 -13.67 -0.56 -2.55
CA ALA A 57 -14.26 -0.44 -1.22
C ALA A 57 -13.84 0.89 -0.54
N LEU A 58 -12.55 1.25 -0.63
CA LEU A 58 -12.04 2.52 -0.12
C LEU A 58 -12.72 3.73 -0.75
N LYS A 59 -12.88 3.72 -2.08
CA LYS A 59 -13.55 4.79 -2.81
C LYS A 59 -15.01 4.94 -2.38
N GLN A 60 -15.73 3.82 -2.25
CA GLN A 60 -17.14 3.83 -1.84
C GLN A 60 -17.31 4.29 -0.38
N ARG A 61 -16.48 3.80 0.53
CA ARG A 61 -16.45 4.26 1.92
C ARG A 61 -16.19 5.76 2.01
N ASN A 62 -15.15 6.26 1.33
CA ASN A 62 -14.82 7.68 1.33
C ASN A 62 -15.94 8.55 0.73
N ALA A 63 -16.67 8.06 -0.26
CA ALA A 63 -17.85 8.75 -0.78
C ALA A 63 -18.96 8.85 0.29
N LEU A 64 -19.24 7.76 1.01
CA LEU A 64 -20.22 7.75 2.09
C LEU A 64 -19.85 8.64 3.27
N LEU A 65 -18.57 8.67 3.66
CA LEU A 65 -18.09 9.57 4.73
C LEU A 65 -18.37 11.04 4.37
N LYS A 66 -18.04 11.45 3.14
CA LYS A 66 -18.27 12.82 2.65
C LYS A 66 -19.75 13.19 2.58
N GLN A 67 -20.61 12.22 2.28
CA GLN A 67 -22.06 12.41 2.18
C GLN A 67 -22.78 12.31 3.54
N GLY A 68 -22.06 11.98 4.62
CA GLY A 68 -22.68 11.75 5.93
C GLY A 68 -23.58 10.50 5.95
N GLY A 69 -23.32 9.51 5.08
CA GLY A 69 -24.15 8.32 4.89
C GLY A 69 -24.37 7.50 6.18
N PRO A 70 -25.41 6.64 6.21
CA PRO A 70 -25.79 5.92 7.42
C PRO A 70 -24.76 4.85 7.81
N SER A 71 -24.58 4.62 9.12
CA SER A 71 -23.59 3.67 9.66
C SER A 71 -23.71 2.26 9.06
N ARG A 72 -24.93 1.78 8.82
CA ARG A 72 -25.18 0.47 8.18
C ARG A 72 -24.48 0.29 6.83
N MET A 73 -24.34 1.36 6.05
CA MET A 73 -23.65 1.29 4.76
C MET A 73 -22.14 1.34 4.94
N LEU A 74 -21.65 2.04 5.97
CA LEU A 74 -20.23 2.00 6.34
C LEU A 74 -19.83 0.59 6.78
N ASP A 75 -20.68 -0.13 7.54
CA ASP A 75 -20.40 -1.51 7.97
C ASP A 75 -20.10 -2.44 6.79
N THR A 76 -20.86 -2.32 5.70
CA THR A 76 -20.64 -3.12 4.48
C THR A 76 -19.26 -2.87 3.87
N TRP A 77 -18.85 -1.60 3.75
CA TRP A 77 -17.55 -1.25 3.16
C TRP A 77 -16.39 -1.44 4.13
N ASP A 78 -16.63 -1.36 5.44
CA ASP A 78 -15.64 -1.70 6.46
C ASP A 78 -15.30 -3.18 6.39
N HIS A 79 -16.30 -4.05 6.25
CA HIS A 79 -16.08 -5.48 6.03
C HIS A 79 -15.28 -5.74 4.75
N GLU A 80 -15.70 -5.17 3.61
CA GLU A 80 -14.97 -5.34 2.34
C GLU A 80 -13.53 -4.79 2.37
N LEU A 81 -13.30 -3.68 3.09
CA LEU A 81 -11.96 -3.12 3.29
C LEU A 81 -11.09 -4.03 4.15
N ALA A 82 -11.62 -4.61 5.22
CA ALA A 82 -10.90 -5.53 6.09
C ALA A 82 -10.53 -6.81 5.33
N GLU A 83 -11.51 -7.43 4.67
CA GLU A 83 -11.36 -8.66 3.88
C GLU A 83 -10.33 -8.52 2.76
N ALA A 84 -10.30 -7.37 2.07
CA ALA A 84 -9.31 -7.14 1.02
C ALA A 84 -7.97 -6.61 1.57
N GLY A 85 -8.01 -5.84 2.67
CA GLY A 85 -6.86 -5.10 3.17
C GLY A 85 -5.85 -5.94 3.94
N GLU A 86 -6.30 -6.90 4.75
CA GLU A 86 -5.43 -7.82 5.49
C GLU A 86 -4.53 -8.68 4.57
N PRO A 87 -5.07 -9.39 3.57
CA PRO A 87 -4.23 -10.14 2.64
C PRO A 87 -3.38 -9.21 1.76
N LEU A 88 -3.85 -8.00 1.43
CA LEU A 88 -3.06 -7.03 0.65
C LEU A 88 -1.80 -6.61 1.42
N THR A 89 -1.95 -6.28 2.70
CA THR A 89 -0.82 -5.99 3.59
C THR A 89 0.08 -7.20 3.77
N SER A 90 -0.47 -8.40 3.91
CA SER A 90 0.32 -9.63 4.06
C SER A 90 1.21 -9.90 2.83
N ARG A 91 0.70 -9.69 1.62
CA ARG A 91 1.49 -9.82 0.39
C ARG A 91 2.59 -8.76 0.31
N ARG A 92 2.28 -7.51 0.69
CA ARG A 92 3.30 -6.44 0.79
C ARG A 92 4.40 -6.78 1.79
N GLN A 93 4.04 -7.28 2.96
CA GLN A 93 5.00 -7.69 3.98
C GLN A 93 5.94 -8.78 3.46
N HIS A 94 5.36 -9.86 2.91
CA HIS A 94 6.14 -10.98 2.40
C HIS A 94 7.07 -10.56 1.24
N TYR A 95 6.58 -9.70 0.34
CA TYR A 95 7.39 -9.16 -0.74
C TYR A 95 8.54 -8.28 -0.22
N LEU A 96 8.28 -7.45 0.79
CA LEU A 96 9.30 -6.61 1.41
C LEU A 96 10.39 -7.43 2.10
N GLU A 97 10.03 -8.50 2.82
CA GLU A 97 10.98 -9.42 3.45
C GLU A 97 11.93 -10.04 2.42
N ARG A 98 11.39 -10.51 1.29
CA ARG A 98 12.19 -11.04 0.18
C ARG A 98 13.09 -9.98 -0.45
N LEU A 99 12.60 -8.75 -0.58
CA LEU A 99 13.36 -7.63 -1.10
C LEU A 99 14.52 -7.25 -0.15
N GLN A 100 14.25 -7.21 1.16
CA GLN A 100 15.22 -6.87 2.20
C GLN A 100 16.43 -7.79 2.18
N GLN A 101 16.23 -9.11 2.02
CA GLN A 101 17.31 -10.10 1.97
C GLN A 101 18.40 -9.75 0.94
N ARG A 102 18.03 -9.13 -0.19
CA ARG A 102 18.97 -8.71 -1.23
C ARG A 102 19.41 -7.26 -1.06
N THR A 103 18.47 -6.37 -0.74
CA THR A 103 18.72 -4.93 -0.66
C THR A 103 19.71 -4.56 0.43
N VAL A 104 19.61 -5.17 1.62
CA VAL A 104 20.51 -4.86 2.75
C VAL A 104 21.94 -5.27 2.43
N SER A 105 22.14 -6.46 1.88
CA SER A 105 23.46 -6.94 1.46
C SER A 105 24.07 -6.05 0.36
N LEU A 106 23.28 -5.68 -0.65
CA LEU A 106 23.72 -4.78 -1.71
C LEU A 106 24.05 -3.38 -1.18
N ALA A 107 23.23 -2.84 -0.27
CA ALA A 107 23.46 -1.54 0.35
C ALA A 107 24.77 -1.52 1.16
N ALA A 108 25.05 -2.58 1.92
CA ALA A 108 26.31 -2.71 2.66
C ALA A 108 27.55 -2.70 1.75
N THR A 109 27.41 -3.18 0.51
CA THR A 109 28.51 -3.20 -0.48
C THR A 109 28.63 -1.87 -1.23
N LEU A 110 27.51 -1.30 -1.68
CA LEU A 110 27.51 -0.13 -2.57
C LEU A 110 27.52 1.21 -1.83
N ALA A 111 26.97 1.26 -0.62
CA ALA A 111 26.84 2.49 0.16
C ALA A 111 26.92 2.20 1.68
N PRO A 112 28.04 1.61 2.16
CA PRO A 112 28.20 1.25 3.57
C PRO A 112 27.98 2.42 4.54
N GLN A 113 28.33 3.64 4.12
CA GLN A 113 28.15 4.87 4.91
C GLN A 113 26.70 5.21 5.24
N LEU A 114 25.72 4.64 4.51
CA LEU A 114 24.30 4.86 4.79
C LEU A 114 23.78 3.98 5.93
N GLY A 115 24.51 2.94 6.33
CA GLY A 115 24.15 2.11 7.48
C GLY A 115 22.75 1.47 7.39
N ILE A 116 22.27 1.14 6.19
CA ILE A 116 20.93 0.56 5.98
C ILE A 116 20.88 -0.83 6.62
N GLN A 117 20.13 -0.98 7.71
CA GLN A 117 20.04 -2.24 8.47
C GLN A 117 18.83 -3.10 8.07
N GLY A 118 17.80 -2.49 7.48
CA GLY A 118 16.56 -3.19 7.16
C GLY A 118 15.58 -2.33 6.40
N LEU A 119 14.50 -2.99 5.96
CA LEU A 119 13.32 -2.36 5.41
C LEU A 119 12.14 -2.83 6.26
N GLU A 120 11.26 -1.92 6.65
CA GLU A 120 10.10 -2.23 7.48
C GLU A 120 8.85 -1.68 6.81
N LEU A 121 7.76 -2.45 6.87
CA LEU A 121 6.45 -2.01 6.40
C LEU A 121 5.65 -1.48 7.59
N SER A 122 5.31 -0.20 7.55
CA SER A 122 4.25 0.35 8.40
C SER A 122 2.92 0.14 7.69
N PRO A 123 1.99 -0.70 8.17
CA PRO A 123 0.82 -1.09 7.36
C PRO A 123 -0.30 -0.02 7.30
N GLY A 124 -0.18 1.08 8.05
CA GLY A 124 -1.18 2.15 8.11
C GLY A 124 -2.25 1.96 9.19
N TRP A 125 -2.08 0.97 10.07
CA TRP A 125 -2.80 0.79 11.33
C TRP A 125 -1.94 -0.05 12.28
N ARG A 126 -2.36 -0.19 13.55
CA ARG A 126 -1.64 -0.98 14.55
C ARG A 126 -1.96 -2.47 14.42
N ARG A 127 -1.51 -3.08 13.33
CA ARG A 127 -1.88 -4.46 12.95
C ARG A 127 -1.56 -5.52 14.01
N HIS A 128 -0.54 -5.29 14.83
CA HIS A 128 -0.19 -6.18 15.93
C HIS A 128 -1.10 -6.05 17.15
N GLU A 129 -1.83 -4.94 17.29
CA GLU A 129 -2.77 -4.70 18.39
C GLU A 129 -4.18 -5.17 18.03
N LEU A 130 -4.61 -4.96 16.77
CA LEU A 130 -5.98 -5.28 16.35
C LEU A 130 -6.11 -5.53 14.83
N PRO A 131 -7.10 -6.35 14.43
CA PRO A 131 -7.49 -6.52 13.03
C PRO A 131 -7.92 -5.21 12.38
N LEU A 132 -7.80 -5.13 11.05
CA LEU A 132 -8.20 -3.95 10.28
C LEU A 132 -9.68 -3.58 10.46
N ALA A 133 -10.58 -4.55 10.61
CA ALA A 133 -12.01 -4.30 10.84
C ALA A 133 -12.24 -3.46 12.11
N ASP A 134 -11.58 -3.83 13.21
CA ASP A 134 -11.69 -3.14 14.48
C ASP A 134 -11.03 -1.75 14.42
N ALA A 135 -9.89 -1.64 13.71
CA ALA A 135 -9.24 -0.35 13.48
C ALA A 135 -10.15 0.63 12.72
N LEU A 136 -10.89 0.15 11.70
CA LEU A 136 -11.85 0.95 10.94
C LEU A 136 -13.04 1.38 11.81
N LEU A 137 -13.52 0.50 12.68
CA LEU A 137 -14.60 0.80 13.60
C LEU A 137 -14.19 1.88 14.63
N LEU A 138 -13.01 1.73 15.25
CA LEU A 138 -12.48 2.70 16.21
C LEU A 138 -12.19 4.07 15.57
N ALA A 139 -11.75 4.09 14.31
CA ALA A 139 -11.47 5.32 13.57
C ALA A 139 -12.74 6.00 13.00
N ARG A 140 -13.90 5.33 13.04
CA ARG A 140 -15.10 5.73 12.28
C ARG A 140 -15.54 7.16 12.52
N GLU A 141 -15.66 7.59 13.78
CA GLU A 141 -16.14 8.94 14.09
C GLU A 141 -15.17 10.01 13.60
N ARG A 142 -13.87 9.79 13.79
CA ARG A 142 -12.82 10.66 13.24
C ARG A 142 -12.87 10.71 11.71
N ASP A 143 -13.08 9.56 11.07
CA ASP A 143 -13.17 9.44 9.61
C ASP A 143 -14.41 10.16 9.06
N ARG A 144 -15.53 10.16 9.80
CA ARG A 144 -16.74 10.94 9.44
C ARG A 144 -16.44 12.43 9.43
N GLN A 145 -15.79 12.94 10.47
CA GLN A 145 -15.43 14.34 10.59
C GLN A 145 -14.40 14.75 9.52
N ALA A 146 -13.46 13.87 9.20
CA ALA A 146 -12.42 14.12 8.21
C ALA A 146 -12.91 13.95 6.75
N GLY A 147 -13.98 13.19 6.52
CA GLY A 147 -14.48 12.88 5.18
C GLY A 147 -13.59 11.90 4.39
N TYR A 148 -12.70 11.17 5.07
CA TYR A 148 -11.84 10.16 4.46
C TYR A 148 -11.42 9.09 5.46
N THR A 149 -11.05 7.92 4.97
CA THR A 149 -10.52 6.80 5.76
C THR A 149 -9.10 7.12 6.24
N SER A 150 -8.87 7.09 7.56
CA SER A 150 -7.58 7.43 8.16
C SER A 150 -6.67 6.22 8.45
N VAL A 151 -7.20 4.99 8.36
CA VAL A 151 -6.46 3.76 8.68
C VAL A 151 -6.56 2.72 7.56
N GLY A 152 -5.51 1.90 7.44
CA GLY A 152 -5.47 0.75 6.52
C GLY A 152 -4.39 0.84 5.43
N PRO A 153 -4.33 -0.17 4.53
CA PRO A 153 -3.23 -0.34 3.58
C PRO A 153 -2.93 0.86 2.65
N HIS A 154 -3.89 1.75 2.39
CA HIS A 154 -3.64 2.98 1.61
C HIS A 154 -2.81 4.04 2.36
N ARG A 155 -2.66 3.88 3.69
CA ARG A 155 -1.83 4.70 4.57
C ARG A 155 -0.49 4.04 4.90
N ALA A 156 -0.22 2.87 4.34
CA ALA A 156 1.02 2.14 4.60
C ALA A 156 2.26 2.93 4.15
N ASP A 157 3.41 2.64 4.74
CA ASP A 157 4.71 3.19 4.36
C ASP A 157 5.76 2.07 4.29
#